data_AF-A0AAU1YQP4-F1
#
_entry.id   AF-A0AAU1YQP4-F1
#
_cell.length_a   1.000
_cell.length_b   1.000
_cell.length_c   1.000
_cell.angle_alpha   90.00
_cell.angle_beta   90.00
_cell.angle_gamma   90.00
#
_symmetry.space_group_name_H-M   'P 1'
#
loop_
_entity.id
_entity.type
_entity.pdbx_description
1 polymer ?
#
loop_
_entity_poly.entity_id
_entity_poly.type
_entity_poly.pdbx_seq_one_letter_code
_entity_poly.pdbx_strand_id
1 'polypeptide(L)'
;MPQDESDAPEGVLLSGEENAAVRIKLERERRGWSTTALSDLLNEAGFDMNPSAVWRIENRKRRINLDEAIGFAEIFGVPLSNFVGPPSLAAMGRAMELIDNVVATYRASFRAGAEAAQARDDLAAYLADHPEIATEADAMVSNAIAAEAMKINTERYGQPPGA
;
A
#
# COMPACT_ATOMS: atom_id res chain seq x y z
N MET A 1 -11.23 -28.80 26.90
CA MET A 1 -11.81 -27.53 26.43
C MET A 1 -10.89 -27.00 25.34
N PRO A 2 -11.26 -27.05 24.05
CA PRO A 2 -10.47 -26.36 23.05
C PRO A 2 -10.76 -24.87 23.19
N GLN A 3 -9.73 -24.10 23.48
CA GLN A 3 -9.79 -22.63 23.50
C GLN A 3 -9.88 -22.17 22.05
N ASP A 4 -11.07 -21.70 21.68
CA ASP A 4 -11.30 -20.80 20.55
C ASP A 4 -10.85 -19.39 20.96
N GLU A 5 -10.70 -18.52 19.95
CA GLU A 5 -10.29 -17.09 20.01
C GLU A 5 -8.80 -16.82 19.77
N SER A 6 -8.43 -16.93 18.49
CA SER A 6 -7.34 -16.14 17.92
C SER A 6 -7.73 -14.66 17.95
N ASP A 7 -7.35 -13.98 19.03
CA ASP A 7 -7.43 -12.54 19.22
C ASP A 7 -6.36 -11.86 18.34
N ALA A 8 -6.54 -11.95 17.02
CA ALA A 8 -5.64 -11.32 16.06
C ALA A 8 -5.86 -9.80 16.12
N PRO A 9 -4.80 -8.99 16.33
CA PRO A 9 -4.94 -7.56 16.57
C PRO A 9 -5.66 -6.86 15.41
N GLU A 10 -6.48 -5.88 15.77
CA GLU A 10 -7.24 -4.97 14.91
C GLU A 10 -6.28 -4.18 14.00
N GLY A 11 -5.84 -4.82 12.92
CA GLY A 11 -4.72 -4.35 12.10
C GLY A 11 -3.95 -5.44 11.36
N VAL A 12 -4.27 -6.73 11.56
CA VAL A 12 -3.73 -7.79 10.70
C VAL A 12 -4.14 -7.49 9.26
N LEU A 13 -3.13 -7.26 8.42
CA LEU A 13 -3.21 -7.42 6.97
C LEU A 13 -3.70 -8.84 6.73
N LEU A 14 -5.02 -9.03 6.70
CA LEU A 14 -5.59 -10.27 6.23
C LEU A 14 -5.04 -10.50 4.81
N SER A 15 -4.91 -11.76 4.41
CA SER A 15 -4.64 -12.06 3.02
C SER A 15 -5.67 -11.36 2.12
N GLY A 16 -5.30 -10.91 0.92
CA GLY A 16 -6.21 -10.13 0.07
C GLY A 16 -7.58 -10.80 -0.16
N GLU A 17 -7.61 -12.14 -0.16
CA GLU A 17 -8.83 -12.94 -0.24
C GLU A 17 -9.72 -12.81 1.02
N GLU A 18 -9.14 -12.76 2.21
CA GLU A 18 -9.86 -12.60 3.48
C GLU A 18 -10.41 -11.18 3.64
N ASN A 19 -9.68 -10.16 3.20
CA ASN A 19 -10.17 -8.79 3.11
C ASN A 19 -11.37 -8.71 2.16
N ALA A 20 -11.26 -9.32 0.97
CA ALA A 20 -12.32 -9.37 -0.01
C ALA A 20 -13.58 -10.05 0.57
N ALA A 21 -13.46 -11.19 1.26
CA ALA A 21 -14.57 -11.88 1.89
C ALA A 21 -15.35 -11.00 2.88
N VAL A 22 -14.62 -10.27 3.75
CA VAL A 22 -15.24 -9.33 4.70
C VAL A 22 -15.93 -8.18 3.98
N ARG A 23 -15.29 -7.62 2.95
CA ARG A 23 -15.82 -6.48 2.19
C ARG A 23 -17.07 -6.83 1.39
N ILE A 24 -17.13 -8.02 0.79
CA ILE A 24 -18.32 -8.50 0.06
C ILE A 24 -19.54 -8.47 0.99
N LYS A 25 -19.41 -9.05 2.18
CA LYS A 25 -20.49 -9.08 3.17
C LYS A 25 -20.92 -7.66 3.56
N LEU A 26 -19.96 -6.79 3.88
CA LEU A 26 -20.22 -5.43 4.31
C LEU A 26 -20.93 -4.60 3.22
N GLU A 27 -20.45 -4.62 1.97
CA GLU A 27 -21.08 -3.89 0.88
C GLU A 27 -22.47 -4.43 0.54
N ARG A 28 -22.63 -5.75 0.54
CA ARG A 28 -23.92 -6.40 0.32
C ARG A 28 -24.93 -5.97 1.38
N GLU A 29 -24.56 -6.04 2.66
CA GLU A 29 -25.44 -5.66 3.78
C GLU A 29 -25.74 -4.16 3.78
N ARG A 30 -24.73 -3.31 3.51
CA ARG A 30 -24.91 -1.84 3.41
C ARG A 30 -25.90 -1.44 2.32
N ARG A 31 -25.95 -2.19 1.22
CA ARG A 31 -26.87 -1.96 0.10
C ARG A 31 -28.20 -2.70 0.23
N GLY A 32 -28.39 -3.47 1.31
CA GLY A 32 -29.60 -4.27 1.53
C GLY A 32 -29.79 -5.41 0.53
N TRP A 33 -28.70 -5.88 -0.08
CA TRP A 33 -28.74 -6.95 -1.09
C TRP A 33 -28.77 -8.34 -0.44
N SER A 34 -29.54 -9.25 -1.02
CA SER A 34 -29.41 -10.68 -0.70
C SER A 34 -28.21 -11.27 -1.44
N THR A 35 -27.75 -12.46 -1.03
CA THR A 35 -26.70 -13.18 -1.76
C THR A 35 -27.14 -13.53 -3.18
N THR A 36 -28.43 -13.81 -3.38
CA THR A 36 -29.02 -14.00 -4.71
C THR A 36 -28.97 -12.73 -5.54
N ALA A 37 -29.41 -11.59 -5.00
CA ALA A 37 -29.38 -10.33 -5.75
C ALA A 37 -27.95 -9.93 -6.17
N LEU A 38 -26.96 -10.12 -5.30
CA LEU A 38 -25.55 -9.86 -5.66
C LEU A 38 -25.04 -10.84 -6.72
N SER A 39 -25.44 -12.11 -6.63
CA SER A 39 -25.13 -13.12 -7.65
C SER A 39 -25.71 -12.76 -9.01
N ASP A 40 -26.97 -12.31 -9.04
CA ASP A 40 -27.66 -11.92 -10.28
C ASP A 40 -26.95 -10.73 -10.94
N LEU A 41 -26.59 -9.71 -10.15
CA LEU A 41 -25.82 -8.56 -10.64
C LEU A 41 -24.47 -8.96 -11.24
N LEU A 42 -23.74 -9.89 -10.62
CA LEU A 42 -22.48 -10.39 -11.16
C LEU A 42 -22.68 -11.12 -12.49
N ASN A 43 -23.69 -11.99 -12.56
CA ASN A 43 -24.02 -12.72 -13.78
C ASN A 43 -24.45 -11.78 -14.91
N GLU A 44 -25.24 -10.75 -14.61
CA GLU A 44 -25.64 -9.71 -15.56
C GLU A 44 -24.43 -8.93 -16.10
N ALA A 45 -23.39 -8.74 -15.29
CA ALA A 45 -22.11 -8.15 -15.70
C ALA A 45 -21.15 -9.14 -16.38
N GLY A 46 -21.54 -10.41 -16.55
CA GLY A 46 -20.74 -11.44 -17.23
C GLY A 46 -19.80 -12.24 -16.33
N PHE A 47 -19.91 -12.10 -15.00
CA PHE A 47 -19.14 -12.86 -14.03
C PHE A 47 -19.98 -14.01 -13.46
N ASP A 48 -19.68 -15.25 -13.86
CA ASP A 48 -20.40 -16.44 -13.40
C ASP A 48 -20.29 -16.58 -11.86
N MET A 49 -21.42 -16.43 -11.19
CA MET A 49 -21.52 -16.52 -9.74
C MET A 49 -22.81 -17.22 -9.34
N ASN A 50 -22.70 -18.13 -8.38
CA ASN A 50 -23.85 -18.78 -7.75
C ASN A 50 -24.16 -18.14 -6.38
N PRO A 51 -25.43 -17.96 -5.99
CA PRO A 51 -25.78 -17.37 -4.69
C PRO A 51 -25.16 -18.09 -3.48
N SER A 52 -25.01 -19.42 -3.56
CA SER A 52 -24.35 -20.21 -2.52
C SER A 52 -22.83 -20.02 -2.49
N ALA A 53 -22.22 -19.65 -3.62
CA ALA A 53 -20.79 -19.34 -3.69
C ALA A 53 -20.51 -18.00 -3.01
N VAL A 54 -21.35 -16.98 -3.21
CA VAL A 54 -21.28 -15.70 -2.50
C VAL A 54 -21.27 -15.93 -0.99
N TRP A 55 -22.24 -16.66 -0.46
CA TRP A 55 -22.31 -16.96 0.97
C TRP A 55 -21.06 -17.73 1.47
N ARG A 56 -20.57 -18.72 0.72
CA ARG A 56 -19.37 -19.47 1.11
C ARG A 56 -18.11 -18.60 1.10
N ILE A 57 -17.99 -17.66 0.17
CA ILE A 57 -16.90 -16.68 0.15
C ILE A 57 -16.99 -15.79 1.39
N GLU A 58 -18.15 -15.18 1.66
CA GLU A 58 -18.36 -14.30 2.83
C GLU A 58 -18.01 -14.98 4.16
N ASN A 59 -18.25 -16.29 4.27
CA ASN A 59 -17.98 -17.08 5.47
C ASN A 59 -16.62 -17.79 5.45
N ARG A 60 -15.73 -17.44 4.50
CA ARG A 60 -14.39 -18.02 4.33
C ARG A 60 -14.39 -19.55 4.19
N LYS A 61 -15.50 -20.12 3.70
CA LYS A 61 -15.66 -21.54 3.37
C LYS A 61 -15.23 -21.86 1.94
N ARG A 62 -14.94 -20.82 1.14
CA ARG A 62 -14.42 -20.92 -0.22
C ARG A 62 -13.51 -19.73 -0.49
N ARG A 63 -12.37 -19.98 -1.14
CA ARG A 63 -11.50 -18.92 -1.68
C ARG A 63 -12.11 -18.29 -2.93
N ILE A 64 -11.88 -17.00 -3.07
CA ILE A 64 -12.22 -16.22 -4.25
C ILE A 64 -11.04 -16.25 -5.24
N ASN A 65 -11.30 -16.38 -6.53
CA ASN A 65 -10.26 -16.25 -7.56
C ASN A 65 -10.15 -14.78 -8.05
N LEU A 66 -9.18 -14.51 -8.94
CA LEU A 66 -8.94 -13.15 -9.43
C LEU A 66 -10.11 -12.59 -10.26
N ASP A 67 -10.69 -13.38 -11.15
CA ASP A 67 -11.79 -12.94 -12.03
C ASP A 67 -13.04 -12.59 -11.20
N GLU A 68 -13.34 -13.40 -10.19
CA GLU A 68 -14.40 -13.13 -9.23
C GLU A 68 -14.13 -11.83 -8.46
N ALA A 69 -12.90 -11.62 -7.99
CA ALA A 69 -12.52 -10.41 -7.27
C ALA A 69 -12.65 -9.15 -8.15
N ILE A 70 -12.31 -9.24 -9.44
CA ILE A 70 -12.56 -8.19 -10.43
C ILE A 70 -14.06 -7.93 -10.54
N GLY A 71 -14.87 -8.97 -10.68
CA GLY A 71 -16.33 -8.84 -10.78
C GLY A 71 -16.96 -8.16 -9.56
N PHE A 72 -16.59 -8.56 -8.34
CA PHE A 72 -17.09 -7.87 -7.14
C PHE A 72 -16.63 -6.41 -7.08
N ALA A 73 -15.38 -6.13 -7.41
CA ALA A 73 -14.86 -4.76 -7.43
C ALA A 73 -15.64 -3.88 -8.42
N GLU A 74 -15.97 -4.41 -9.59
CA GLU A 74 -16.78 -3.75 -10.61
C GLU A 74 -18.22 -3.48 -10.13
N ILE A 75 -18.91 -4.49 -9.60
CA ILE A 75 -20.28 -4.36 -9.07
C ILE A 75 -20.35 -3.37 -7.89
N PHE A 76 -19.30 -3.33 -7.07
CA PHE A 76 -19.22 -2.36 -5.97
C PHE A 76 -18.73 -0.97 -6.41
N GLY A 77 -18.19 -0.83 -7.62
CA GLY A 77 -17.70 0.44 -8.16
C GLY A 77 -16.43 0.93 -7.47
N VAL A 78 -15.52 0.02 -7.10
CA VAL A 78 -14.27 0.34 -6.41
C VAL A 78 -13.07 -0.29 -7.11
N PRO A 79 -11.88 0.33 -7.07
CA PRO A 79 -10.67 -0.29 -7.63
C PRO A 79 -10.36 -1.64 -6.96
N LEU A 80 -9.86 -2.62 -7.71
CA LEU A 80 -9.50 -3.94 -7.17
C LEU A 80 -8.50 -3.84 -6.01
N SER A 81 -7.51 -2.94 -6.11
CA SER A 81 -6.54 -2.68 -5.05
C SER A 81 -7.18 -2.21 -3.75
N ASN A 82 -8.23 -1.39 -3.85
CA ASN A 82 -9.04 -1.00 -2.70
C ASN A 82 -9.81 -2.24 -2.21
N PHE A 83 -10.49 -2.96 -3.10
CA PHE A 83 -11.36 -4.10 -2.77
C PHE A 83 -10.69 -5.18 -1.93
N VAL A 84 -9.44 -5.54 -2.25
CA VAL A 84 -8.64 -6.54 -1.52
C VAL A 84 -7.82 -5.97 -0.36
N GLY A 85 -7.88 -4.64 -0.15
CA GLY A 85 -7.25 -3.94 0.96
C GLY A 85 -8.07 -4.01 2.25
N PRO A 86 -7.53 -3.51 3.39
CA PRO A 86 -8.19 -3.58 4.69
C PRO A 86 -9.61 -2.95 4.67
N PRO A 87 -10.67 -3.69 5.01
CA PRO A 87 -12.06 -3.24 4.88
C PRO A 87 -12.41 -1.99 5.70
N SER A 88 -11.73 -1.74 6.82
CA SER A 88 -11.96 -0.57 7.68
C SER A 88 -11.56 0.76 7.02
N LEU A 89 -10.63 0.73 6.06
CA LEU A 89 -10.09 1.91 5.40
C LEU A 89 -10.73 2.18 4.04
N ALA A 90 -11.31 1.14 3.46
CA ALA A 90 -11.96 1.12 2.16
C ALA A 90 -13.15 2.07 1.98
N ALA A 91 -13.91 2.31 3.05
CA ALA A 91 -15.05 3.24 3.07
C ALA A 91 -14.61 4.72 3.03
N MET A 92 -13.32 4.99 3.23
CA MET A 92 -12.73 6.32 3.25
C MET A 92 -11.78 6.45 2.05
N GLY A 93 -12.31 6.60 0.83
CA GLY A 93 -11.50 6.65 -0.40
C GLY A 93 -10.29 7.59 -0.32
N ARG A 94 -10.44 8.72 0.37
CA ARG A 94 -9.34 9.65 0.67
C ARG A 94 -8.24 9.06 1.56
N ALA A 95 -8.58 8.22 2.52
CA ALA A 95 -7.62 7.54 3.38
C ALA A 95 -6.75 6.54 2.59
N MET A 96 -7.35 5.77 1.68
CA MET A 96 -6.60 4.85 0.81
C MET A 96 -5.64 5.61 -0.13
N GLU A 97 -6.08 6.71 -0.75
CA GLU A 97 -5.20 7.57 -1.54
C GLU A 97 -4.01 8.11 -0.72
N LEU A 98 -4.26 8.54 0.52
CA LEU A 98 -3.21 9.04 1.40
C LEU A 98 -2.23 7.92 1.80
N ILE A 99 -2.72 6.72 2.09
CA ILE A 99 -1.89 5.55 2.38
C ILE A 99 -1.02 5.19 1.19
N ASP A 100 -1.59 5.13 -0.02
CA ASP A 100 -0.84 4.84 -1.24
C ASP A 100 0.24 5.88 -1.48
N ASN A 101 -0.07 7.17 -1.29
CA ASN A 101 0.91 8.25 -1.41
C ASN A 101 2.03 8.14 -0.37
N VAL A 102 1.71 7.78 0.88
CA VAL A 102 2.71 7.54 1.93
C VAL A 102 3.62 6.39 1.53
N VAL A 103 3.05 5.24 1.16
CA VAL A 103 3.81 4.05 0.75
C VAL A 103 4.69 4.35 -0.45
N ALA A 104 4.17 5.04 -1.47
CA ALA A 104 4.94 5.44 -2.65
C ALA A 104 6.11 6.36 -2.30
N THR A 105 5.88 7.34 -1.41
CA THR A 105 6.93 8.27 -0.95
C THR A 105 8.04 7.53 -0.19
N TYR A 106 7.67 6.62 0.73
CA TYR A 106 8.67 5.83 1.45
C TYR A 106 9.46 4.90 0.53
N ARG A 107 8.82 4.26 -0.45
CA ARG A 107 9.52 3.46 -1.47
C ARG A 107 10.52 4.29 -2.25
N ALA A 108 10.14 5.49 -2.68
CA ALA A 108 11.05 6.41 -3.36
C ALA A 108 12.23 6.81 -2.45
N SER A 109 11.96 7.13 -1.18
CA SER A 109 13.00 7.46 -0.19
C SER A 109 13.97 6.30 0.07
N PHE A 110 13.48 5.07 0.21
CA PHE A 110 14.34 3.90 0.39
C PHE A 110 15.22 3.67 -0.83
N ARG A 111 14.66 3.78 -2.03
CA ARG A 111 15.42 3.65 -3.27
C ARG A 111 16.51 4.72 -3.37
N ALA A 112 16.17 5.98 -3.16
CA ALA A 112 17.15 7.07 -3.17
C ALA A 112 18.21 6.91 -2.08
N GLY A 113 17.83 6.40 -0.90
CA GLY A 113 18.76 6.08 0.17
C GLY A 113 19.75 4.98 -0.20
N ALA A 114 19.27 3.91 -0.85
CA ALA A 114 20.13 2.83 -1.33
C ALA A 114 21.09 3.33 -2.44
N GLU A 115 20.59 4.13 -3.38
CA GLU A 115 21.41 4.75 -4.43
C GLU A 115 22.48 5.68 -3.84
N ALA A 116 22.13 6.48 -2.83
CA ALA A 116 23.08 7.35 -2.14
C ALA A 116 24.10 6.58 -1.26
N ALA A 117 23.73 5.43 -0.72
CA ALA A 117 24.67 4.55 -0.03
C ALA A 117 25.68 3.96 -1.01
N GLN A 118 25.20 3.40 -2.14
CA GLN A 118 26.06 2.87 -3.18
C GLN A 118 27.05 3.92 -3.72
N ALA A 119 26.59 5.15 -3.98
CA ALA A 119 27.46 6.22 -4.45
C ALA A 119 28.56 6.60 -3.44
N ARG A 120 28.27 6.52 -2.13
CA ARG A 120 29.27 6.73 -1.09
C ARG A 120 30.26 5.58 -1.02
N ASP A 121 29.78 4.34 -1.14
CA ASP A 121 30.64 3.16 -1.13
C ASP A 121 31.59 3.17 -2.34
N ASP A 122 31.08 3.55 -3.53
CA ASP A 122 31.89 3.69 -4.74
C ASP A 122 32.97 4.78 -4.60
N LEU A 123 32.61 5.93 -4.02
CA LEU A 123 33.58 7.00 -3.75
C LEU A 123 34.62 6.55 -2.71
N ALA A 124 34.18 5.91 -1.63
CA ALA A 124 35.08 5.43 -0.58
C ALA A 124 36.08 4.40 -1.13
N ALA A 125 35.62 3.50 -1.99
CA ALA A 125 36.50 2.55 -2.68
C ALA A 125 37.54 3.27 -3.55
N TYR A 126 37.12 4.27 -4.33
CA TYR A 126 38.03 5.05 -5.14
C TYR A 126 39.07 5.82 -4.30
N LEU A 127 38.64 6.46 -3.21
CA LEU A 127 39.53 7.22 -2.32
C LEU A 127 40.49 6.32 -1.51
N ALA A 128 40.12 5.06 -1.26
CA ALA A 128 41.04 4.08 -0.68
C ALA A 128 42.24 3.81 -1.60
N ASP A 129 42.02 3.83 -2.92
CA ASP A 129 43.07 3.69 -3.93
C ASP A 129 43.81 5.02 -4.22
N HIS A 130 43.25 6.17 -3.80
CA HIS A 130 43.76 7.53 -4.07
C HIS A 130 43.82 8.37 -2.77
N PRO A 131 44.63 7.97 -1.78
CA PRO A 131 44.67 8.61 -0.46
C PRO A 131 45.11 10.07 -0.49
N GLU A 132 45.83 10.50 -1.53
CA GLU A 132 46.33 11.87 -1.70
C GLU A 132 45.23 12.92 -1.88
N ILE A 133 44.05 12.52 -2.38
CA ILE A 133 42.89 13.41 -2.58
C ILE A 133 41.76 13.18 -1.57
N ALA A 134 41.85 12.16 -0.71
CA ALA A 134 40.75 11.71 0.14
C ALA A 134 40.17 12.84 1.02
N THR A 135 41.03 13.58 1.72
CA THR A 135 40.59 14.66 2.61
C THR A 135 39.89 15.80 1.87
N GLU A 136 40.38 16.17 0.69
CA GLU A 136 39.78 17.24 -0.12
C GLU A 136 38.44 16.80 -0.72
N ALA A 137 38.37 15.57 -1.24
CA ALA A 137 37.15 14.99 -1.79
C ALA A 137 36.05 14.87 -0.74
N ASP A 138 36.36 14.37 0.46
CA ASP A 138 35.41 14.25 1.57
C ASP A 138 34.85 15.62 1.99
N ALA A 139 35.72 16.63 2.08
CA ALA A 139 35.31 18.00 2.41
C ALA A 139 34.40 18.59 1.32
N MET A 140 34.73 18.37 0.03
CA MET A 140 33.94 18.85 -1.09
C MET A 140 32.54 18.22 -1.11
N VAL A 141 32.45 16.89 -0.92
CA VAL A 141 31.16 16.18 -0.87
C VAL A 141 30.33 16.64 0.33
N SER A 142 30.96 16.77 1.50
CA SER A 142 30.26 17.25 2.71
C SER A 142 29.69 18.65 2.53
N ASN A 143 30.48 19.57 1.96
CA ASN A 143 30.04 20.95 1.70
C ASN A 143 28.94 21.00 0.63
N ALA A 144 29.05 20.22 -0.44
CA ALA A 144 28.04 20.16 -1.50
C ALA A 144 26.70 19.61 -0.99
N ILE A 145 26.71 18.55 -0.17
CA ILE A 145 25.51 18.00 0.47
C ILE A 145 24.88 19.03 1.41
N ALA A 146 25.69 19.73 2.22
CA ALA A 146 25.19 20.76 3.13
C ALA A 146 24.50 21.92 2.38
N ALA A 147 25.09 22.37 1.26
CA ALA A 147 24.50 23.40 0.41
C ALA A 147 23.17 22.95 -0.20
N GLU A 148 23.09 21.73 -0.72
CA GLU A 148 21.86 21.21 -1.32
C GLU A 148 20.76 21.00 -0.28
N ALA A 149 21.10 20.50 0.91
CA ALA A 149 20.16 20.36 2.02
C ALA A 149 19.56 21.71 2.46
N MET A 150 20.40 22.76 2.52
CA MET A 150 19.96 24.11 2.85
C MET A 150 18.98 24.66 1.80
N LYS A 151 19.27 24.43 0.52
CA LYS A 151 18.41 24.83 -0.61
C LYS A 151 17.05 24.14 -0.53
N ILE A 152 17.03 22.81 -0.40
CA ILE A 152 15.79 22.02 -0.30
C ILE A 152 14.94 22.48 0.90
N ASN A 153 15.57 22.69 2.06
CA ASN A 153 14.85 23.16 3.25
C ASN A 153 14.25 24.57 3.04
N THR A 154 14.97 25.46 2.37
CA THR A 154 14.49 26.81 2.07
C THR A 154 13.31 26.78 1.10
N GLU A 155 13.37 25.96 0.05
CA GLU A 155 12.27 25.79 -0.90
C GLU A 155 11.02 25.19 -0.25
N ARG A 156 11.21 24.27 0.71
CA ARG A 156 10.10 23.54 1.34
C ARG A 156 9.48 24.24 2.55
N TYR A 157 10.29 24.97 3.34
CA TYR A 157 9.87 25.54 4.63
C TYR A 157 10.09 27.06 4.74
N GLY A 158 10.65 27.70 3.71
CA GLY A 158 11.04 29.11 3.75
C GLY A 158 12.39 29.34 4.43
N GLN A 159 12.87 30.59 4.41
CA GLN A 159 14.16 30.95 5.00
C GLN A 159 14.10 30.77 6.53
N PRO A 160 15.12 30.17 7.17
CA PRO A 160 15.14 30.04 8.62
C PRO A 160 15.06 31.43 9.28
N PRO A 161 14.30 31.57 10.39
CA PRO A 161 14.18 32.86 11.06
C PRO A 161 15.55 33.33 11.56
N GLY A 162 16.04 34.45 11.01
CA GLY A 162 17.27 35.14 11.44
C GLY A 162 18.49 35.02 10.52
N ALA A 163 18.33 34.56 9.27
CA ALA A 163 19.38 34.67 8.23
C ALA A 163 19.55 36.11 7.72
#